data_AF-A0A4Q7PD96-F1
#
_entry.id   AF-A0A4Q7PD96-F1
#
_cell.length_a   1.000
_cell.length_b   1.000
_cell.length_c   1.000
_cell.angle_alpha   90.00
_cell.angle_beta   90.00
_cell.angle_gamma   90.00
#
_symmetry.space_group_name_H-M   'P 1'
#
loop_
_entity.id
_entity.type
_entity.pdbx_description
1 polymer ?
#
loop_
_entity_poly.entity_id
_entity_poly.type
_entity_poly.pdbx_seq_one_letter_code
_entity_poly.pdbx_strand_id
1 'polypeptide(L)'
;MKRRDFFKNGLLTTLGLGAFGSYPALATHQKNIGVAKNIIFLVSDGMSSGTMNMADILMRHKYGKPSTWINLYETNMVKRALMDTASANSFITDSAAAGSAWGGGMRVRNGALNIGPKGERPVPILQKFKSMGKAVGCVTSVQITHATPASFCVNNGSRNAMPEIAEDYLKLRFDVMLGGGANYFSPEKRADQRDLFEAYRQTGFDLVRNSEELKKTKGDKPIMGIFAEEGLPYAIDRINDANLRQTVPSLAEMTQKAIELLSKNPNGFVMQVEGGKVDWAAHGNDAPALLYDQLDFDESVKVAMDFAQNNKDTLVIITTDHGNSNPGLFYGNQANKNFERLYETKASNEWILNQINPDFSAEKVREIFMEYQQIPLKKEEAEVILESYKVGADGLYNPANLPFHQLARMQSVYTSVQWAGTNHSADHVELAMFGPGSEKLTGFVRNFELHNFMLEACGAERGLFV
;
A
#
# COMPACT_ATOMS: atom_id res chain seq x y z
N MET A 1 -46.45 15.19 3.23
CA MET A 1 -47.39 16.10 3.93
C MET A 1 -48.20 15.25 4.90
N LYS A 2 -48.40 15.54 6.18
CA LYS A 2 -48.58 16.82 6.88
C LYS A 2 -47.85 16.86 8.24
N ARG A 3 -47.45 18.08 8.60
CA ARG A 3 -46.80 18.55 9.82
C ARG A 3 -47.84 19.09 10.82
N ARG A 4 -47.43 19.11 12.11
CA ARG A 4 -47.82 20.02 13.23
C ARG A 4 -49.13 19.76 13.98
N ASP A 5 -49.00 19.62 15.30
CA ASP A 5 -49.38 20.59 16.35
C ASP A 5 -48.67 20.15 17.66
N PHE A 6 -47.62 20.80 18.19
CA PHE A 6 -47.47 22.09 18.89
C PHE A 6 -48.30 22.28 20.18
N PHE A 7 -47.64 21.94 21.30
CA PHE A 7 -47.69 22.52 22.66
C PHE A 7 -49.02 22.99 23.26
N LYS A 8 -49.30 22.50 24.48
CA LYS A 8 -49.47 23.36 25.67
C LYS A 8 -49.63 22.57 26.99
N ASN A 9 -48.99 23.12 28.03
CA ASN A 9 -49.29 23.02 29.47
C ASN A 9 -48.67 21.89 30.28
N GLY A 10 -47.85 22.26 31.27
CA GLY A 10 -47.47 21.43 32.40
C GLY A 10 -46.23 21.93 33.14
N LEU A 11 -46.43 22.84 34.09
CA LEU A 11 -45.42 23.48 34.93
C LEU A 11 -44.72 22.49 35.88
N LEU A 12 -43.49 22.82 36.24
CA LEU A 12 -42.59 22.22 37.24
C LEU A 12 -43.21 21.54 38.48
N THR A 13 -42.69 20.36 38.80
CA THR A 13 -42.53 19.87 40.18
C THR A 13 -41.13 19.27 40.35
N THR A 14 -40.25 20.03 41.02
CA THR A 14 -38.99 19.55 41.59
C THR A 14 -39.25 19.01 42.99
N LEU A 15 -38.98 17.72 43.22
CA LEU A 15 -38.65 17.15 44.53
C LEU A 15 -37.80 15.90 44.26
N GLY A 16 -36.54 15.93 44.72
CA GLY A 16 -35.54 14.92 44.43
C GLY A 16 -35.63 13.67 45.30
N LEU A 17 -34.91 12.63 44.86
CA LEU A 17 -34.23 11.64 45.69
C LEU A 17 -33.27 10.85 44.79
N GLY A 18 -32.03 10.71 45.25
CA GLY A 18 -30.91 10.20 44.47
C GLY A 18 -31.03 8.73 44.08
N ALA A 19 -30.51 8.43 42.91
CA ALA A 19 -29.96 7.13 42.59
C ALA A 19 -28.57 7.37 42.01
N PHE A 20 -27.57 6.82 42.69
CA PHE A 20 -26.19 6.72 42.24
C PHE A 20 -26.14 5.97 40.90
N GLY A 21 -26.20 6.71 39.80
CA GLY A 21 -25.82 6.22 38.48
C GLY A 21 -24.35 6.51 38.29
N SER A 22 -23.50 5.53 38.60
CA SER A 22 -22.12 5.48 38.16
C SER A 22 -22.11 5.52 36.63
N TYR A 23 -21.98 6.73 36.07
CA TYR A 23 -21.54 6.87 34.70
C TYR A 23 -20.19 6.14 34.60
N PRO A 24 -19.98 5.21 33.64
CA PRO A 24 -18.64 4.81 33.33
C PRO A 24 -17.93 6.09 32.93
N ALA A 25 -16.95 6.50 33.75
CA ALA A 25 -16.01 7.52 33.34
C ALA A 25 -15.45 7.02 32.00
N LEU A 26 -15.87 7.66 30.90
CA LEU A 26 -15.16 7.57 29.64
C LEU A 26 -13.73 7.90 30.02
N ALA A 27 -12.89 6.86 30.08
CA ALA A 27 -11.47 7.03 30.25
C ALA A 27 -11.02 7.79 29.00
N THR A 28 -11.06 9.11 29.08
CA THR A 28 -10.30 9.97 28.19
C THR A 28 -8.87 9.58 28.49
N HIS A 29 -8.32 8.68 27.67
CA HIS A 29 -6.88 8.54 27.56
C HIS A 29 -6.37 9.92 27.15
N GLN A 30 -5.97 10.71 28.14
CA GLN A 30 -5.14 11.89 27.98
C GLN A 30 -3.83 11.36 27.38
N LYS A 31 -3.80 11.30 26.05
CA LYS A 31 -2.67 10.83 25.26
C LYS A 31 -1.55 11.86 25.47
N ASN A 32 -0.40 11.39 25.94
CA ASN A 32 0.79 12.20 26.14
C ASN A 32 1.01 13.13 24.94
N ILE A 33 1.15 14.43 25.23
CA ILE A 33 1.70 15.45 24.31
C ILE A 33 3.20 15.12 24.18
N GLY A 34 3.51 14.02 23.51
CA GLY A 34 4.86 13.48 23.38
C GLY A 34 5.51 13.87 22.06
N VAL A 35 6.84 13.80 22.04
CA VAL A 35 7.61 13.85 20.79
C VAL A 35 7.74 12.43 20.27
N ALA A 36 7.39 12.20 19.01
CA ALA A 36 7.57 10.91 18.35
C ALA A 36 9.06 10.63 18.16
N LYS A 37 9.55 9.56 18.76
CA LYS A 37 10.89 9.04 18.52
C LYS A 37 10.94 8.26 17.21
N ASN A 38 9.85 7.54 16.90
CA ASN A 38 9.75 6.73 15.70
C ASN A 38 8.56 7.17 14.83
N ILE A 39 8.69 7.05 13.51
CA ILE A 39 7.58 7.23 12.56
C ILE A 39 7.52 6.01 11.64
N ILE A 40 6.32 5.43 11.52
CA ILE A 40 6.01 4.40 10.53
C ILE A 40 4.93 4.95 9.60
N PHE A 41 5.29 5.20 8.34
CA PHE A 41 4.38 5.69 7.31
C PHE A 41 3.97 4.53 6.40
N LEU A 42 2.72 4.08 6.49
CA LEU A 42 2.16 3.00 5.69
C LEU A 42 1.27 3.56 4.58
N VAL A 43 1.51 3.12 3.35
CA VAL A 43 0.75 3.51 2.16
C VAL A 43 0.27 2.26 1.40
N SER A 44 -1.04 2.15 1.20
CA SER A 44 -1.62 1.18 0.26
C SER A 44 -1.76 1.88 -1.09
N ASP A 45 -0.83 1.68 -2.02
CA ASP A 45 -0.82 2.41 -3.31
C ASP A 45 -2.13 2.12 -4.07
N GLY A 46 -2.80 3.15 -4.59
CA GLY A 46 -4.00 3.00 -5.41
C GLY A 46 -5.29 2.52 -4.68
N MET A 47 -5.32 2.49 -3.35
CA MET A 47 -6.47 2.00 -2.59
C MET A 47 -7.67 2.96 -2.63
N SER A 48 -8.64 2.71 -3.50
CA SER A 48 -9.97 3.33 -3.42
C SER A 48 -10.78 2.84 -2.21
N SER A 49 -11.78 3.61 -1.77
CA SER A 49 -12.68 3.21 -0.67
C SER A 49 -13.38 1.87 -0.91
N GLY A 50 -13.67 1.53 -2.16
CA GLY A 50 -14.26 0.23 -2.51
C GLY A 50 -13.32 -0.95 -2.29
N THR A 51 -12.02 -0.79 -2.56
CA THR A 51 -10.98 -1.78 -2.23
C THR A 51 -10.96 -2.03 -0.72
N MET A 52 -10.87 -0.95 0.07
CA MET A 52 -10.86 -1.02 1.53
C MET A 52 -12.09 -1.75 2.08
N ASN A 53 -13.28 -1.39 1.59
CA ASN A 53 -14.54 -1.99 2.02
C ASN A 53 -14.64 -3.48 1.65
N MET A 54 -14.30 -3.86 0.41
CA MET A 54 -14.37 -5.26 0.00
C MET A 54 -13.36 -6.14 0.73
N ALA A 55 -12.16 -5.63 1.01
CA ALA A 55 -11.16 -6.33 1.82
C ALA A 55 -11.69 -6.59 3.25
N ASP A 56 -12.35 -5.62 3.87
CA ASP A 56 -12.97 -5.79 5.19
C ASP A 56 -14.14 -6.79 5.18
N ILE A 57 -15.00 -6.74 4.14
CA ILE A 57 -16.08 -7.73 3.97
C ILE A 57 -15.48 -9.14 3.88
N LEU A 58 -14.46 -9.34 3.04
CA LEU A 58 -13.77 -10.62 2.94
C LEU A 58 -13.22 -11.05 4.31
N MET A 59 -12.55 -10.15 5.05
CA MET A 59 -12.01 -10.45 6.37
C MET A 59 -13.08 -10.93 7.35
N ARG A 60 -14.21 -10.23 7.44
CA ARG A 60 -15.29 -10.59 8.36
C ARG A 60 -15.92 -11.92 8.02
N HIS A 61 -16.19 -12.16 6.74
CA HIS A 61 -16.97 -13.31 6.31
C HIS A 61 -16.12 -14.58 6.12
N LYS A 62 -14.85 -14.45 5.71
CA LYS A 62 -13.92 -15.58 5.56
C LYS A 62 -13.20 -15.90 6.87
N TYR A 63 -12.71 -14.88 7.57
CA TYR A 63 -11.82 -15.06 8.74
C TYR A 63 -12.48 -14.71 10.08
N GLY A 64 -13.74 -14.28 10.09
CA GLY A 64 -14.50 -14.03 11.32
C GLY A 64 -14.02 -12.81 12.13
N LYS A 65 -13.20 -11.93 11.54
CA LYS A 65 -12.65 -10.73 12.20
C LYS A 65 -12.63 -9.54 11.22
N PRO A 66 -12.75 -8.29 11.69
CA PRO A 66 -12.53 -7.13 10.84
C PRO A 66 -11.08 -7.07 10.32
N SER A 67 -10.87 -6.36 9.22
CA SER A 67 -9.54 -5.89 8.85
C SER A 67 -8.96 -5.01 9.96
N THR A 68 -7.65 -5.01 10.10
CA THR A 68 -6.93 -4.23 11.11
C THR A 68 -7.25 -2.76 10.96
N TRP A 69 -7.17 -2.19 9.76
CA TRP A 69 -7.44 -0.77 9.55
C TRP A 69 -8.87 -0.40 9.97
N ILE A 70 -9.89 -1.15 9.54
CA ILE A 70 -11.28 -0.87 9.95
C ILE A 70 -11.47 -1.06 11.46
N ASN A 71 -10.85 -2.08 12.06
CA ASN A 71 -10.90 -2.30 13.49
C ASN A 71 -10.33 -1.10 14.28
N LEU A 72 -9.28 -0.43 13.78
CA LEU A 72 -8.75 0.80 14.40
C LEU A 72 -9.79 1.93 14.42
N TYR A 73 -10.66 2.01 13.41
CA TYR A 73 -11.76 2.95 13.37
C TYR A 73 -12.90 2.54 14.30
N GLU A 74 -13.33 1.28 14.28
CA GLU A 74 -14.41 0.77 15.14
C GLU A 74 -14.08 0.93 16.64
N THR A 75 -12.81 0.72 16.99
CA THR A 75 -12.31 0.84 18.37
C THR A 75 -11.85 2.25 18.75
N ASN A 76 -11.93 3.22 17.83
CA ASN A 76 -11.46 4.60 18.01
C ASN A 76 -10.00 4.72 18.48
N MET A 77 -9.14 3.79 18.04
CA MET A 77 -7.72 3.79 18.42
C MET A 77 -6.91 4.88 17.69
N VAL A 78 -7.35 5.24 16.48
CA VAL A 78 -6.69 6.22 15.61
C VAL A 78 -7.50 7.51 15.47
N LYS A 79 -6.83 8.60 15.12
CA LYS A 79 -7.47 9.78 14.54
C LYS A 79 -7.67 9.54 13.04
N ARG A 80 -8.85 9.87 12.53
CA ARG A 80 -9.23 9.68 11.13
C ARG A 80 -9.43 11.04 10.45
N ALA A 81 -8.98 11.12 9.20
CA ALA A 81 -9.15 12.27 8.32
C ALA A 81 -9.33 11.82 6.87
N LEU A 82 -9.73 12.75 6.02
CA LEU A 82 -9.60 12.61 4.57
C LEU A 82 -8.40 13.44 4.07
N MET A 83 -7.81 13.01 2.96
CA MET A 83 -6.66 13.69 2.36
C MET A 83 -6.89 14.02 0.88
N ASP A 84 -6.57 15.26 0.50
CA ASP A 84 -6.46 15.69 -0.90
C ASP A 84 -5.10 15.28 -1.49
N THR A 85 -5.15 14.59 -2.62
CA THR A 85 -4.02 13.93 -3.26
C THR A 85 -3.54 14.61 -4.54
N ALA A 86 -4.18 15.69 -5.01
CA ALA A 86 -3.83 16.33 -6.27
C ALA A 86 -2.34 16.68 -6.40
N SER A 87 -1.84 16.73 -7.63
CA SER A 87 -0.45 17.09 -7.95
C SER A 87 -0.35 18.56 -8.40
N ALA A 88 0.86 19.02 -8.73
CA ALA A 88 1.05 20.41 -9.15
C ALA A 88 0.49 20.69 -10.55
N ASN A 89 0.22 19.66 -11.36
CA ASN A 89 -0.26 19.82 -12.74
C ASN A 89 -1.52 19.01 -13.06
N SER A 90 -2.13 18.34 -12.08
CA SER A 90 -3.31 17.52 -12.30
C SER A 90 -4.15 17.39 -11.03
N PHE A 91 -5.47 17.30 -11.20
CA PHE A 91 -6.39 16.88 -10.13
C PHE A 91 -6.24 15.41 -9.78
N ILE A 92 -5.68 14.60 -10.69
CA ILE A 92 -5.39 13.18 -10.52
C ILE A 92 -3.88 13.02 -10.46
N THR A 93 -3.36 12.65 -9.29
CA THR A 93 -1.93 12.43 -9.08
C THR A 93 -1.48 11.09 -9.62
N ASP A 94 -0.18 10.96 -9.83
CA ASP A 94 0.49 9.65 -9.85
C ASP A 94 1.23 9.40 -8.52
N SER A 95 1.68 8.17 -8.29
CA SER A 95 2.40 7.79 -7.07
C SER A 95 3.67 8.61 -6.85
N ALA A 96 4.36 9.03 -7.93
CA ALA A 96 5.56 9.86 -7.81
C ALA A 96 5.25 11.24 -7.23
N ALA A 97 4.20 11.92 -7.74
CA ALA A 97 3.83 13.23 -7.23
C ALA A 97 3.18 13.17 -5.85
N ALA A 98 2.37 12.15 -5.57
CA ALA A 98 1.75 11.94 -4.26
C ALA A 98 2.79 11.63 -3.20
N GLY A 99 3.68 10.67 -3.50
CA GLY A 99 4.82 10.33 -2.66
C GLY A 99 5.74 11.52 -2.41
N SER A 100 5.94 12.40 -3.40
CA SER A 100 6.76 13.61 -3.27
C SER A 100 6.12 14.68 -2.40
N ALA A 101 4.79 14.69 -2.30
CA ALA A 101 4.10 15.56 -1.36
C ALA A 101 4.52 15.22 0.09
N TRP A 102 4.58 13.93 0.43
CA TRP A 102 5.03 13.48 1.75
C TRP A 102 6.56 13.56 1.91
N GLY A 103 7.28 13.16 0.87
CA GLY A 103 8.73 13.05 0.90
C GLY A 103 9.48 14.37 0.78
N GLY A 104 8.99 15.29 -0.05
CA GLY A 104 9.60 16.61 -0.30
C GLY A 104 8.82 17.78 0.27
N GLY A 105 7.62 17.57 0.81
CA GLY A 105 6.79 18.62 1.43
C GLY A 105 6.18 19.59 0.43
N MET A 106 6.13 19.22 -0.85
CA MET A 106 5.55 20.05 -1.90
C MET A 106 4.89 19.21 -2.98
N ARG A 107 3.85 19.76 -3.60
CA ARG A 107 3.28 19.17 -4.82
C ARG A 107 4.24 19.37 -5.99
N VAL A 108 4.50 18.28 -6.70
CA VAL A 108 5.32 18.26 -7.91
C VAL A 108 4.47 17.82 -9.11
N ARG A 109 5.01 17.88 -10.33
CA ARG A 109 4.31 17.39 -11.51
C ARG A 109 4.27 15.86 -11.50
N ASN A 110 3.21 15.26 -12.04
CA ASN A 110 3.16 13.80 -12.22
C ASN A 110 4.42 13.29 -12.92
N GLY A 111 4.98 12.19 -12.44
CA GLY A 111 6.21 11.59 -12.92
C GLY A 111 7.50 12.15 -12.33
N ALA A 112 7.47 13.26 -11.58
CA ALA A 112 8.64 13.81 -10.92
C ALA A 112 8.78 13.32 -9.47
N LEU A 113 10.02 13.21 -8.99
CA LEU A 113 10.36 12.85 -7.61
C LEU A 113 11.00 14.06 -6.93
N ASN A 114 10.27 14.71 -6.02
CA ASN A 114 10.74 15.86 -5.23
C ASN A 114 11.38 17.00 -6.06
N ILE A 115 10.95 17.22 -7.30
CA ILE A 115 11.35 18.40 -8.08
C ILE A 115 10.13 19.29 -8.27
N GLY A 116 10.16 20.45 -7.61
CA GLY A 116 9.08 21.43 -7.66
C GLY A 116 8.86 22.01 -9.06
N PRO A 117 7.69 22.61 -9.33
CA PRO A 117 7.34 23.13 -10.65
C PRO A 117 8.30 24.21 -11.20
N LYS A 118 9.07 24.88 -10.33
CA LYS A 118 10.09 25.88 -10.70
C LYS A 118 11.52 25.31 -10.62
N GLY A 119 11.65 24.00 -10.44
CA GLY A 119 12.94 23.32 -10.28
C GLY A 119 13.44 23.26 -8.83
N GLU A 120 12.58 23.54 -7.84
CA GLU A 120 12.93 23.41 -6.43
C GLU A 120 13.33 21.97 -6.10
N ARG A 121 14.39 21.78 -5.31
CA ARG A 121 14.89 20.47 -4.90
C ARG A 121 14.97 20.38 -3.37
N PRO A 122 13.83 20.28 -2.67
CA PRO A 122 13.83 20.12 -1.22
C PRO A 122 14.59 18.84 -0.84
N VAL A 123 15.29 18.87 0.29
CA VAL A 123 15.93 17.66 0.85
C VAL A 123 14.81 16.65 1.19
N PRO A 124 14.84 15.41 0.67
CA PRO A 124 13.82 14.40 0.96
C PRO A 124 13.79 14.01 2.44
N ILE A 125 12.61 13.61 2.92
CA ILE A 125 12.30 13.44 4.34
C ILE A 125 13.22 12.42 5.05
N LEU A 126 13.60 11.31 4.40
CA LEU A 126 14.49 10.33 5.04
C LEU A 126 15.92 10.85 5.13
N GLN A 127 16.37 11.69 4.21
CA GLN A 127 17.66 12.38 4.36
C GLN A 127 17.63 13.35 5.54
N LYS A 128 16.52 14.08 5.74
CA LYS A 128 16.33 14.95 6.91
C LYS A 128 16.40 14.15 8.21
N PHE A 129 15.61 13.08 8.35
CA PHE A 129 15.63 12.27 9.56
C PHE A 129 16.96 11.56 9.82
N LYS A 130 17.65 11.13 8.76
CA LYS A 130 19.00 10.59 8.88
C LYS A 130 20.00 11.64 9.38
N SER A 131 19.90 12.88 8.90
CA SER A 131 20.74 13.98 9.40
C SER A 131 20.49 14.30 10.89
N MET A 132 19.31 13.95 11.41
CA MET A 132 18.96 14.02 12.83
C MET A 132 19.46 12.80 13.65
N GLY A 133 20.24 11.90 13.04
CA GLY A 133 20.80 10.73 13.70
C GLY A 133 19.83 9.55 13.87
N LYS A 134 18.64 9.60 13.27
CA LYS A 134 17.69 8.47 13.24
C LYS A 134 18.09 7.44 12.20
N ALA A 135 17.72 6.18 12.43
CA ALA A 135 17.77 5.17 11.38
C ALA A 135 16.61 5.38 10.40
N VAL A 136 16.80 5.06 9.13
CA VAL A 136 15.77 5.26 8.10
C VAL A 136 15.67 4.09 7.14
N GLY A 137 14.48 3.88 6.59
CA GLY A 137 14.28 2.82 5.62
C GLY A 137 12.97 2.83 4.83
N CYS A 138 12.94 2.02 3.78
CA CYS A 138 11.77 1.78 2.94
C CYS A 138 11.52 0.28 2.80
N VAL A 139 10.25 -0.09 2.80
CA VAL A 139 9.76 -1.46 2.55
C VAL A 139 8.65 -1.38 1.52
N THR A 140 8.66 -2.22 0.49
CA THR A 140 7.62 -2.23 -0.54
C THR A 140 7.39 -3.63 -1.13
N SER A 141 6.17 -3.89 -1.59
CA SER A 141 5.85 -5.08 -2.40
C SER A 141 6.17 -4.91 -3.89
N VAL A 142 6.59 -3.73 -4.35
CA VAL A 142 7.06 -3.51 -5.73
C VAL A 142 8.58 -3.33 -5.77
N GLN A 143 9.14 -2.68 -6.79
CA GLN A 143 10.58 -2.42 -6.85
C GLN A 143 10.98 -1.38 -5.80
N ILE A 144 12.08 -1.60 -5.09
CA ILE A 144 12.54 -0.66 -4.04
C ILE A 144 12.91 0.73 -4.58
N THR A 145 13.17 0.81 -5.88
CA THR A 145 13.43 2.04 -6.65
C THR A 145 12.18 2.64 -7.27
N HIS A 146 11.00 2.04 -7.07
CA HIS A 146 9.73 2.55 -7.60
C HIS A 146 9.37 3.91 -6.97
N ALA A 147 8.35 4.56 -7.52
CA ALA A 147 8.07 5.97 -7.27
C ALA A 147 7.86 6.32 -5.79
N THR A 148 7.07 5.53 -5.07
CA THR A 148 6.71 5.77 -3.66
C THR A 148 7.89 5.67 -2.71
N PRO A 149 8.72 4.60 -2.68
CA PRO A 149 9.92 4.59 -1.85
C PRO A 149 10.94 5.65 -2.31
N ALA A 150 11.10 5.84 -3.62
CA ALA A 150 12.05 6.82 -4.16
C ALA A 150 11.68 8.27 -3.76
N SER A 151 10.40 8.61 -3.68
CA SER A 151 9.97 9.95 -3.28
C SER A 151 10.29 10.27 -1.82
N PHE A 152 10.50 9.29 -0.95
CA PHE A 152 10.98 9.53 0.42
C PHE A 152 12.49 9.78 0.48
N CYS A 153 13.19 9.46 -0.60
CA CYS A 153 14.63 9.22 -0.62
C CYS A 153 15.42 10.22 -1.47
N VAL A 154 14.96 10.55 -2.68
CA VAL A 154 15.78 11.22 -3.71
C VAL A 154 15.03 12.35 -4.42
N ASN A 155 15.77 13.19 -5.14
CA ASN A 155 15.20 14.13 -6.11
C ASN A 155 15.55 13.67 -7.53
N ASN A 156 14.55 13.39 -8.36
CA ASN A 156 14.76 13.03 -9.76
C ASN A 156 13.66 13.64 -10.65
N GLY A 157 14.03 14.01 -11.89
CA GLY A 157 13.08 14.55 -12.86
C GLY A 157 12.13 13.50 -13.44
N SER A 158 12.45 12.21 -13.26
CA SER A 158 11.64 11.10 -13.75
C SER A 158 11.58 9.95 -12.75
N ARG A 159 10.37 9.46 -12.48
CA ARG A 159 10.13 8.22 -11.73
C ARG A 159 10.70 6.96 -12.42
N ASN A 160 11.00 7.05 -13.72
CA ASN A 160 11.53 5.94 -14.51
C ASN A 160 13.05 5.82 -14.43
N ALA A 161 13.74 6.75 -13.75
CA ALA A 161 15.18 6.72 -13.54
C ALA A 161 15.60 5.69 -12.46
N MET A 162 14.95 4.51 -12.45
CA MET A 162 15.17 3.46 -11.46
C MET A 162 16.61 2.94 -11.42
N PRO A 163 17.33 2.76 -12.55
CA PRO A 163 18.75 2.45 -12.53
C PRO A 163 19.60 3.48 -11.78
N GLU A 164 19.31 4.77 -11.95
CA GLU A 164 20.01 5.88 -11.29
C GLU A 164 19.63 5.97 -9.81
N ILE A 165 18.35 5.76 -9.48
CA ILE A 165 17.86 5.73 -8.10
C ILE A 165 18.56 4.62 -7.30
N ALA A 166 18.76 3.44 -7.89
CA ALA A 166 19.54 2.36 -7.29
C ALA A 166 20.98 2.81 -6.95
N GLU A 167 21.60 3.64 -7.79
CA GLU A 167 22.94 4.17 -7.50
C GLU A 167 22.92 5.25 -6.41
N ASP A 168 21.88 6.09 -6.37
CA ASP A 168 21.75 7.11 -5.34
C ASP A 168 21.56 6.49 -3.96
N TYR A 169 20.83 5.38 -3.85
CA TYR A 169 20.69 4.62 -2.62
C TYR A 169 22.05 4.10 -2.09
N LEU A 170 22.96 3.69 -2.98
CA LEU A 170 24.32 3.28 -2.60
C LEU A 170 25.08 4.40 -1.87
N LYS A 171 24.90 5.65 -2.34
CA LYS A 171 25.53 6.86 -1.76
C LYS A 171 24.85 7.29 -0.46
N LEU A 172 23.51 7.22 -0.42
CA LEU A 172 22.69 7.64 0.73
C LEU A 172 22.78 6.68 1.93
N ARG A 173 23.12 5.41 1.66
CA ARG A 173 23.38 4.38 2.68
C ARG A 173 22.26 4.18 3.69
N PHE A 174 20.99 4.31 3.28
CA PHE A 174 19.85 4.10 4.17
C PHE A 174 19.90 2.72 4.84
N ASP A 175 19.43 2.66 6.08
CA ASP A 175 19.72 1.55 6.99
C ASP A 175 18.98 0.26 6.59
N VAL A 176 17.75 0.40 6.09
CA VAL A 176 16.94 -0.74 5.62
C VAL A 176 16.20 -0.39 4.32
N MET A 177 16.49 -1.12 3.24
CA MET A 177 15.77 -1.00 1.96
C MET A 177 15.32 -2.38 1.52
N LEU A 178 14.01 -2.65 1.47
CA LEU A 178 13.45 -3.99 1.21
C LEU A 178 12.36 -3.94 0.12
N GLY A 179 12.55 -4.69 -0.97
CA GLY A 179 11.53 -4.82 -2.02
C GLY A 179 11.96 -5.76 -3.13
N GLY A 180 11.40 -5.58 -4.32
CA GLY A 180 11.81 -6.26 -5.54
C GLY A 180 12.71 -5.39 -6.43
N GLY A 181 12.82 -5.76 -7.71
CA GLY A 181 13.45 -4.96 -8.76
C GLY A 181 14.89 -5.33 -9.09
N ALA A 182 15.27 -6.61 -9.01
CA ALA A 182 16.61 -7.08 -9.36
C ALA A 182 17.10 -6.64 -10.76
N ASN A 183 16.18 -6.40 -11.70
CA ASN A 183 16.50 -5.90 -13.04
C ASN A 183 17.23 -4.55 -13.04
N TYR A 184 17.05 -3.72 -12.01
CA TYR A 184 17.75 -2.44 -11.88
C TYR A 184 19.13 -2.55 -11.24
N PHE A 185 19.53 -3.76 -10.81
CA PHE A 185 20.79 -4.03 -10.10
C PHE A 185 21.71 -5.00 -10.86
N SER A 186 21.15 -5.92 -11.65
CA SER A 186 21.93 -6.91 -12.41
C SER A 186 22.63 -6.28 -13.62
N PRO A 187 23.92 -6.61 -13.88
CA PRO A 187 24.63 -6.16 -15.07
C PRO A 187 24.03 -6.72 -16.38
N GLU A 188 23.29 -7.83 -16.31
CA GLU A 188 22.67 -8.47 -17.49
C GLU A 188 21.47 -7.68 -18.01
N LYS A 189 20.85 -6.89 -17.14
CA LYS A 189 19.58 -6.19 -17.39
C LYS A 189 19.77 -4.69 -17.53
N ARG A 190 20.79 -4.14 -16.86
CA ARG A 190 21.12 -2.71 -16.94
C ARG A 190 21.81 -2.37 -18.25
N ALA A 191 21.45 -1.22 -18.82
CA ALA A 191 22.04 -0.72 -20.07
C ALA A 191 23.55 -0.41 -19.96
N ASP A 192 24.04 -0.06 -18.76
CA ASP A 192 25.44 0.24 -18.48
C ASP A 192 26.28 -0.99 -18.06
N GLN A 193 25.65 -2.17 -17.98
CA GLN A 193 26.27 -3.43 -17.57
C GLN A 193 26.96 -3.40 -16.20
N ARG A 194 26.62 -2.44 -15.33
CA ARG A 194 27.19 -2.38 -13.99
C ARG A 194 26.53 -3.39 -13.06
N ASP A 195 27.33 -4.12 -12.30
CA ASP A 195 26.84 -4.97 -11.22
C ASP A 195 26.68 -4.15 -9.95
N LEU A 196 25.45 -3.68 -9.70
CA LEU A 196 25.18 -2.97 -8.46
C LEU A 196 25.14 -3.90 -7.26
N PHE A 197 24.76 -5.18 -7.40
CA PHE A 197 24.84 -6.10 -6.28
C PHE A 197 26.27 -6.17 -5.74
N GLU A 198 27.25 -6.31 -6.62
CA GLU A 198 28.64 -6.30 -6.20
C GLU A 198 29.06 -4.95 -5.60
N ALA A 199 28.63 -3.82 -6.18
CA ALA A 199 28.90 -2.50 -5.61
C ALA A 199 28.32 -2.33 -4.18
N TYR A 200 27.12 -2.86 -3.92
CA TYR A 200 26.52 -2.86 -2.58
C TYR A 200 27.34 -3.70 -1.59
N ARG A 201 27.81 -4.88 -1.98
CA ARG A 201 28.69 -5.70 -1.12
C ARG A 201 30.00 -4.99 -0.79
N GLN A 202 30.66 -4.43 -1.80
CA GLN A 202 31.95 -3.76 -1.66
C GLN A 202 31.88 -2.50 -0.78
N THR A 203 30.73 -1.84 -0.76
CA THR A 203 30.47 -0.69 0.11
C THR A 203 29.93 -1.10 1.49
N GLY A 204 29.92 -2.40 1.81
CA GLY A 204 29.62 -2.89 3.15
C GLY A 204 28.13 -2.91 3.51
N PHE A 205 27.24 -3.05 2.53
CA PHE A 205 25.86 -3.44 2.79
C PHE A 205 25.76 -4.96 2.98
N ASP A 206 24.80 -5.40 3.78
CA ASP A 206 24.33 -6.78 3.72
C ASP A 206 23.28 -6.88 2.60
N LEU A 207 23.58 -7.69 1.59
CA LEU A 207 22.63 -8.04 0.53
C LEU A 207 21.81 -9.25 0.93
N VAL A 208 20.50 -9.15 0.74
CA VAL A 208 19.54 -10.18 1.11
C VAL A 208 18.62 -10.44 -0.09
N ARG A 209 18.42 -11.71 -0.46
CA ARG A 209 17.68 -12.08 -1.68
C ARG A 209 16.53 -13.06 -1.46
N ASN A 210 16.33 -13.54 -0.24
CA ASN A 210 15.23 -14.44 0.11
C ASN A 210 14.86 -14.34 1.59
N SER A 211 13.74 -14.97 1.95
CA SER A 211 13.21 -14.99 3.32
C SER A 211 14.19 -15.56 4.36
N GLU A 212 15.00 -16.56 4.00
CA GLU A 212 15.95 -17.18 4.93
C GLU A 212 17.10 -16.23 5.27
N GLU A 213 17.69 -15.60 4.26
CA GLU A 213 18.72 -14.57 4.44
C GLU A 213 18.17 -13.38 5.24
N LEU A 214 16.93 -12.95 4.97
CA LEU A 214 16.29 -11.85 5.69
C LEU A 214 16.16 -12.17 7.18
N LYS A 215 15.72 -13.39 7.51
CA LYS A 215 15.59 -13.86 8.89
C LYS A 215 16.94 -13.86 9.63
N LYS A 216 18.03 -14.23 8.96
CA LYS A 216 19.38 -14.29 9.54
C LYS A 216 20.07 -12.93 9.70
N THR A 217 19.53 -11.88 9.10
CA THR A 217 20.13 -10.54 9.11
C THR A 217 20.13 -9.94 10.52
N LYS A 218 21.28 -9.41 10.96
CA LYS A 218 21.47 -8.89 12.33
C LYS A 218 21.35 -7.37 12.44
N GLY A 219 21.53 -6.62 11.35
CA GLY A 219 21.46 -5.16 11.35
C GLY A 219 22.70 -4.45 11.89
N ASP A 220 23.87 -5.08 11.80
CA ASP A 220 25.15 -4.44 12.13
C ASP A 220 25.65 -3.53 10.99
N LYS A 221 25.01 -3.63 9.81
CA LYS A 221 25.28 -2.87 8.59
C LYS A 221 23.97 -2.45 7.93
N PRO A 222 23.98 -1.43 7.06
CA PRO A 222 22.87 -1.14 6.18
C PRO A 222 22.49 -2.35 5.32
N ILE A 223 21.21 -2.55 5.08
CA ILE A 223 20.72 -3.72 4.34
C ILE A 223 20.02 -3.30 3.05
N MET A 224 20.26 -4.07 1.99
CA MET A 224 19.56 -3.94 0.71
C MET A 224 18.98 -5.32 0.34
N GLY A 225 17.68 -5.46 0.53
CA GLY A 225 16.90 -6.66 0.29
C GLY A 225 16.15 -6.60 -1.03
N ILE A 226 16.47 -7.50 -1.97
CA ILE A 226 15.85 -7.60 -3.29
C ILE A 226 15.34 -9.03 -3.53
N PHE A 227 14.02 -9.22 -3.44
CA PHE A 227 13.40 -10.54 -3.34
C PHE A 227 12.74 -11.05 -4.63
N ALA A 228 12.67 -10.22 -5.67
CA ALA A 228 12.06 -10.54 -6.94
C ALA A 228 12.75 -9.80 -8.10
N GLU A 229 12.58 -10.31 -9.32
CA GLU A 229 13.12 -9.69 -10.53
C GLU A 229 12.48 -8.30 -10.79
N GLU A 230 11.16 -8.23 -10.66
CA GLU A 230 10.34 -7.01 -10.72
C GLU A 230 9.71 -6.77 -9.34
N GLY A 231 8.42 -6.40 -9.26
CA GLY A 231 7.68 -6.45 -8.00
C GLY A 231 7.58 -7.86 -7.43
N LEU A 232 7.26 -7.97 -6.14
CA LEU A 232 6.98 -9.25 -5.51
C LEU A 232 5.77 -9.90 -6.22
N PRO A 233 5.65 -11.24 -6.23
CA PRO A 233 4.42 -11.90 -6.67
C PRO A 233 3.22 -11.38 -5.87
N TYR A 234 2.03 -11.32 -6.49
CA TYR A 234 0.81 -10.99 -5.76
C TYR A 234 0.65 -11.92 -4.56
N ALA A 235 0.10 -11.40 -3.46
CA ALA A 235 -0.02 -12.12 -2.21
C ALA A 235 -0.79 -13.43 -2.37
N ILE A 236 -1.84 -13.45 -3.20
CA ILE A 236 -2.61 -14.66 -3.47
C ILE A 236 -1.79 -15.75 -4.13
N ASP A 237 -0.95 -15.40 -5.10
CA ASP A 237 -0.08 -16.34 -5.81
C ASP A 237 1.01 -16.85 -4.88
N ARG A 238 1.64 -15.94 -4.11
CA ARG A 238 2.67 -16.29 -3.11
C ARG A 238 2.14 -17.25 -2.06
N ILE A 239 0.91 -17.07 -1.56
CA ILE A 239 0.34 -17.94 -0.51
C ILE A 239 0.04 -19.35 -1.04
N ASN A 240 -0.32 -19.47 -2.33
CA ASN A 240 -0.73 -20.73 -2.94
C ASN A 240 0.41 -21.48 -3.66
N ASP A 241 1.58 -20.86 -3.84
CA ASP A 241 2.78 -21.52 -4.32
C ASP A 241 3.74 -21.84 -3.16
N ALA A 242 4.11 -23.12 -3.00
CA ALA A 242 4.94 -23.56 -1.88
C ALA A 242 6.37 -23.00 -1.92
N ASN A 243 6.93 -22.82 -3.13
CA ASN A 243 8.27 -22.27 -3.30
C ASN A 243 8.26 -20.77 -3.01
N LEU A 244 7.34 -20.01 -3.60
CA LEU A 244 7.22 -18.57 -3.36
C LEU A 244 6.98 -18.26 -1.89
N ARG A 245 6.10 -19.02 -1.22
CA ARG A 245 5.84 -18.89 0.22
C ARG A 245 7.08 -19.11 1.08
N GLN A 246 8.02 -19.94 0.64
CA GLN A 246 9.25 -20.22 1.36
C GLN A 246 10.35 -19.19 1.05
N THR A 247 10.46 -18.75 -0.20
CA THR A 247 11.60 -17.95 -0.67
C THR A 247 11.36 -16.45 -0.69
N VAL A 248 10.11 -15.99 -0.87
CA VAL A 248 9.76 -14.57 -0.95
C VAL A 248 9.06 -14.15 0.34
N PRO A 249 9.58 -13.14 1.07
CA PRO A 249 8.94 -12.68 2.30
C PRO A 249 7.64 -11.93 1.99
N SER A 250 6.66 -12.01 2.90
CA SER A 250 5.49 -11.13 2.82
C SER A 250 5.83 -9.67 3.12
N LEU A 251 4.94 -8.74 2.77
CA LEU A 251 5.10 -7.34 3.18
C LEU A 251 5.17 -7.21 4.70
N ALA A 252 4.37 -8.00 5.43
CA ALA A 252 4.36 -8.01 6.89
C ALA A 252 5.67 -8.57 7.47
N GLU A 253 6.25 -9.62 6.88
CA GLU A 253 7.54 -10.17 7.30
C GLU A 253 8.68 -9.15 7.07
N MET A 254 8.68 -8.47 5.91
CA MET A 254 9.64 -7.40 5.63
C MET A 254 9.47 -6.23 6.59
N THR A 255 8.23 -5.81 6.86
CA THR A 255 7.91 -4.73 7.80
C THR A 255 8.39 -5.07 9.22
N GLN A 256 8.07 -6.28 9.69
CA GLN A 256 8.50 -6.75 11.00
C GLN A 256 10.01 -6.77 11.13
N LYS A 257 10.72 -7.23 10.08
CA LYS A 257 12.18 -7.25 10.09
C LYS A 257 12.76 -5.84 10.06
N ALA A 258 12.21 -4.94 9.24
CA ALA A 258 12.67 -3.56 9.20
C ALA A 258 12.53 -2.87 10.56
N ILE A 259 11.39 -3.03 11.25
CA ILE A 259 11.19 -2.51 12.60
C ILE A 259 12.21 -3.12 13.58
N GLU A 260 12.43 -4.43 13.54
CA GLU A 260 13.42 -5.12 14.39
C GLU A 260 14.83 -4.51 14.25
N LEU A 261 15.24 -4.21 13.02
CA LEU A 261 16.58 -3.67 12.74
C LEU A 261 16.68 -2.17 13.07
N LEU A 262 15.71 -1.37 12.62
CA LEU A 262 15.72 0.08 12.77
C LEU A 262 15.53 0.53 14.22
N SER A 263 14.70 -0.19 14.99
CA SER A 263 14.41 0.13 16.40
C SER A 263 15.62 0.01 17.33
N LYS A 264 16.73 -0.59 16.87
CA LYS A 264 17.99 -0.64 17.62
C LYS A 264 18.67 0.72 17.77
N ASN A 265 18.34 1.69 16.90
CA ASN A 265 18.94 3.02 17.00
C ASN A 265 18.37 3.78 18.21
N PRO A 266 19.22 4.22 19.16
CA PRO A 266 18.77 4.93 20.35
C PRO A 266 18.14 6.30 20.08
N ASN A 267 18.32 6.89 18.88
CA ASN A 267 17.67 8.13 18.46
C ASN A 267 16.30 7.88 17.78
N GLY A 268 15.91 6.62 17.60
CA GLY A 268 14.70 6.20 16.91
C GLY A 268 14.88 6.03 15.42
N PHE A 269 13.76 5.83 14.73
CA PHE A 269 13.76 5.57 13.29
C PHE A 269 12.57 6.19 12.54
N VAL A 270 12.72 6.36 11.24
CA VAL A 270 11.62 6.70 10.35
C VAL A 270 11.60 5.76 9.17
N MET A 271 10.48 5.09 8.93
CA MET A 271 10.34 4.19 7.81
C MET A 271 9.05 4.39 7.03
N GLN A 272 9.12 4.06 5.75
CA GLN A 272 7.97 3.99 4.86
C GLN A 272 7.72 2.52 4.48
N VAL A 273 6.44 2.10 4.48
CA VAL A 273 5.97 0.77 4.10
C VAL A 273 4.91 0.91 3.02
N GLU A 274 5.06 0.21 1.89
CA GLU A 274 4.15 0.30 0.74
C GLU A 274 3.57 -1.07 0.36
N GLY A 275 2.23 -1.14 0.31
CA GLY A 275 1.51 -2.17 -0.42
C GLY A 275 1.30 -1.73 -1.87
N GLY A 276 2.33 -1.84 -2.71
CA GLY A 276 2.37 -1.25 -4.05
C GLY A 276 1.61 -2.05 -5.10
N LYS A 277 1.51 -3.37 -4.89
CA LYS A 277 0.79 -4.28 -5.79
C LYS A 277 -0.74 -4.10 -5.74
N VAL A 278 -1.28 -3.38 -4.75
CA VAL A 278 -2.71 -3.00 -4.68
C VAL A 278 -3.08 -2.15 -5.90
N ASP A 279 -2.26 -1.16 -6.23
CA ASP A 279 -2.42 -0.32 -7.41
C ASP A 279 -2.34 -1.10 -8.72
N TRP A 280 -1.35 -2.00 -8.84
CA TRP A 280 -1.18 -2.81 -10.05
C TRP A 280 -2.36 -3.75 -10.28
N ALA A 281 -2.88 -4.35 -9.20
CA ALA A 281 -4.07 -5.17 -9.27
C ALA A 281 -5.32 -4.34 -9.64
N ALA A 282 -5.42 -3.09 -9.15
CA ALA A 282 -6.49 -2.18 -9.52
C ALA A 282 -6.42 -1.78 -10.99
N HIS A 283 -5.22 -1.48 -11.52
CA HIS A 283 -5.01 -1.28 -12.95
C HIS A 283 -5.43 -2.52 -13.76
N GLY A 284 -5.03 -3.71 -13.33
CA GLY A 284 -5.40 -4.98 -13.97
C GLY A 284 -6.88 -5.38 -13.83
N ASN A 285 -7.67 -4.63 -13.05
CA ASN A 285 -9.02 -5.02 -12.64
C ASN A 285 -9.08 -6.46 -12.08
N ASP A 286 -8.04 -6.86 -11.33
CA ASP A 286 -7.83 -8.20 -10.82
C ASP A 286 -8.32 -8.29 -9.37
N ALA A 287 -9.59 -8.67 -9.18
CA ALA A 287 -10.19 -8.72 -7.84
C ALA A 287 -9.47 -9.68 -6.88
N PRO A 288 -9.09 -10.92 -7.28
CA PRO A 288 -8.27 -11.79 -6.45
C PRO A 288 -6.95 -11.14 -6.02
N ALA A 289 -6.16 -10.58 -6.94
CA ALA A 289 -4.91 -9.91 -6.58
C ALA A 289 -5.15 -8.71 -5.65
N LEU A 290 -6.12 -7.85 -6.01
CA LEU A 290 -6.42 -6.61 -5.31
C LEU A 290 -6.76 -6.86 -3.84
N LEU A 291 -7.66 -7.81 -3.58
CA LEU A 291 -8.11 -8.07 -2.22
C LEU A 291 -6.98 -8.65 -1.37
N TYR A 292 -6.26 -9.65 -1.88
CA TYR A 292 -5.25 -10.33 -1.07
C TYR A 292 -3.97 -9.49 -0.86
N ASP A 293 -3.59 -8.64 -1.81
CA ASP A 293 -2.52 -7.66 -1.57
C ASP A 293 -2.95 -6.57 -0.59
N GLN A 294 -4.23 -6.17 -0.60
CA GLN A 294 -4.78 -5.28 0.43
C GLN A 294 -4.77 -5.94 1.82
N LEU A 295 -4.98 -7.26 1.92
CA LEU A 295 -4.82 -8.01 3.17
C LEU A 295 -3.37 -8.12 3.61
N ASP A 296 -2.42 -8.33 2.68
CA ASP A 296 -0.98 -8.37 3.02
C ASP A 296 -0.49 -7.01 3.53
N PHE A 297 -1.03 -5.92 2.99
CA PHE A 297 -0.85 -4.58 3.55
C PHE A 297 -1.49 -4.43 4.93
N ASP A 298 -2.72 -4.91 5.13
CA ASP A 298 -3.42 -4.83 6.42
C ASP A 298 -2.69 -5.59 7.55
N GLU A 299 -2.05 -6.72 7.24
CA GLU A 299 -1.17 -7.42 8.20
C GLU A 299 0.11 -6.61 8.50
N SER A 300 0.59 -5.79 7.57
CA SER A 300 1.70 -4.85 7.82
C SER A 300 1.26 -3.68 8.71
N VAL A 301 0.02 -3.20 8.56
CA VAL A 301 -0.61 -2.25 9.50
C VAL A 301 -0.68 -2.86 10.90
N LYS A 302 -1.06 -4.13 11.01
CA LYS A 302 -1.07 -4.85 12.29
C LYS A 302 0.31 -4.87 12.94
N VAL A 303 1.35 -5.25 12.20
CA VAL A 303 2.74 -5.25 12.70
C VAL A 303 3.15 -3.88 13.24
N ALA A 304 2.87 -2.81 12.48
CA ALA A 304 3.21 -1.45 12.89
C ALA A 304 2.44 -1.00 14.15
N MET A 305 1.14 -1.31 14.23
CA MET A 305 0.30 -0.97 15.37
C MET A 305 0.63 -1.78 16.62
N ASP A 306 0.99 -3.06 16.48
CA ASP A 306 1.45 -3.89 17.60
C ASP A 306 2.76 -3.35 18.17
N PHE A 307 3.69 -2.89 17.31
CA PHE A 307 4.90 -2.21 17.76
C PHE A 307 4.57 -0.90 18.47
N ALA A 308 3.78 -0.01 17.86
CA ALA A 308 3.50 1.32 18.39
C ALA A 308 2.68 1.31 19.70
N GLN A 309 1.84 0.29 19.93
CA GLN A 309 1.14 0.14 21.20
C GLN A 309 2.09 -0.20 22.36
N ASN A 310 3.15 -0.97 22.07
CA ASN A 310 4.18 -1.31 23.05
C ASN A 310 5.24 -0.21 23.18
N ASN A 311 5.49 0.55 22.11
CA ASN A 311 6.42 1.67 22.05
C ASN A 311 5.66 3.00 21.91
N LYS A 312 5.28 3.58 23.05
CA LYS A 312 4.37 4.74 23.14
C LYS A 312 4.91 6.04 22.52
N ASP A 313 6.17 6.07 22.11
CA ASP A 313 6.84 7.15 21.38
C ASP A 313 6.89 6.92 19.86
N THR A 314 6.03 6.06 19.31
CA THR A 314 5.88 5.84 17.86
C THR A 314 4.63 6.51 17.30
N LEU A 315 4.82 7.34 16.27
CA LEU A 315 3.75 7.80 15.38
C LEU A 315 3.56 6.81 14.24
N VAL A 316 2.33 6.38 14.01
CA VAL A 316 1.93 5.56 12.85
C VAL A 316 1.00 6.38 11.98
N ILE A 317 1.28 6.46 10.69
CA ILE A 317 0.45 7.10 9.67
C ILE A 317 0.05 6.01 8.68
N ILE A 318 -1.24 5.87 8.40
CA ILE A 318 -1.78 4.86 7.47
C ILE A 318 -2.64 5.58 6.45
N THR A 319 -2.32 5.44 5.17
CA THR A 319 -3.04 6.13 4.10
C THR A 319 -2.88 5.42 2.75
N THR A 320 -3.30 6.09 1.70
CA THR A 320 -3.06 5.74 0.29
C THR A 320 -2.66 7.01 -0.45
N ASP A 321 -2.00 6.88 -1.58
CA ASP A 321 -1.54 7.99 -2.41
C ASP A 321 -2.62 8.52 -3.35
N HIS A 322 -3.54 7.65 -3.81
CA HIS A 322 -4.71 7.98 -4.61
C HIS A 322 -5.72 6.82 -4.67
N GLY A 323 -6.93 7.06 -5.19
CA GLY A 323 -7.80 5.98 -5.63
C GLY A 323 -7.36 5.42 -6.99
N ASN A 324 -7.69 4.16 -7.30
CA ASN A 324 -7.48 3.55 -8.61
C ASN A 324 -8.65 2.64 -9.00
N SER A 325 -9.11 2.78 -10.24
CA SER A 325 -10.19 2.04 -10.91
C SER A 325 -11.57 2.06 -10.25
N ASN A 326 -11.68 2.55 -9.01
CA ASN A 326 -12.90 2.58 -8.18
C ASN A 326 -13.70 1.27 -8.24
N PRO A 327 -13.11 0.15 -7.82
CA PRO A 327 -13.82 -1.11 -7.75
C PRO A 327 -14.93 -1.05 -6.70
N GLY A 328 -16.01 -1.80 -6.91
CA GLY A 328 -17.10 -1.90 -5.94
C GLY A 328 -17.82 -3.23 -6.00
N LEU A 329 -18.37 -3.64 -4.85
CA LEU A 329 -19.31 -4.75 -4.76
C LEU A 329 -20.73 -4.22 -4.96
N PHE A 330 -21.38 -4.61 -6.06
CA PHE A 330 -22.68 -4.07 -6.46
C PHE A 330 -23.85 -4.99 -6.10
N TYR A 331 -25.01 -4.36 -5.90
CA TYR A 331 -26.26 -5.04 -5.57
C TYR A 331 -26.69 -6.04 -6.66
N GLY A 332 -27.18 -7.19 -6.22
CA GLY A 332 -27.80 -8.21 -7.08
C GLY A 332 -28.31 -9.38 -6.25
N ASN A 333 -29.23 -10.18 -6.80
CA ASN A 333 -29.88 -11.29 -6.09
C ASN A 333 -28.91 -12.37 -5.57
N GLN A 334 -27.71 -12.46 -6.15
CA GLN A 334 -26.66 -13.42 -5.79
C GLN A 334 -25.38 -12.71 -5.32
N ALA A 335 -25.42 -11.41 -4.97
CA ALA A 335 -24.23 -10.61 -4.72
C ALA A 335 -23.26 -11.24 -3.71
N ASN A 336 -23.79 -11.67 -2.55
CA ASN A 336 -22.98 -12.30 -1.51
C ASN A 336 -22.35 -13.61 -1.99
N LYS A 337 -23.16 -14.53 -2.53
CA LYS A 337 -22.69 -15.83 -3.04
C LYS A 337 -21.63 -15.67 -4.14
N ASN A 338 -21.81 -14.66 -4.99
CA ASN A 338 -20.85 -14.33 -6.04
C ASN A 338 -19.54 -13.82 -5.45
N PHE A 339 -19.59 -12.88 -4.50
CA PHE A 339 -18.41 -12.34 -3.84
C PHE A 339 -17.65 -13.40 -3.03
N GLU A 340 -18.38 -14.31 -2.37
CA GLU A 340 -17.84 -15.45 -1.61
C GLU A 340 -16.93 -16.37 -2.46
N ARG A 341 -17.05 -16.36 -3.79
CA ARG A 341 -16.10 -17.10 -4.66
C ARG A 341 -14.65 -16.64 -4.49
N LEU A 342 -14.44 -15.36 -4.19
CA LEU A 342 -13.11 -14.78 -3.96
C LEU A 342 -12.48 -15.31 -2.65
N TYR A 343 -13.24 -15.99 -1.79
CA TYR A 343 -12.71 -16.55 -0.56
C TYR A 343 -11.84 -17.78 -0.84
N GLU A 344 -12.16 -18.54 -1.88
CA GLU A 344 -11.47 -19.79 -2.24
C GLU A 344 -10.61 -19.66 -3.50
N THR A 345 -10.38 -18.43 -3.97
CA THR A 345 -9.44 -18.17 -5.06
C THR A 345 -8.03 -18.58 -4.64
N LYS A 346 -7.23 -19.02 -5.61
CA LYS A 346 -5.87 -19.53 -5.44
C LYS A 346 -4.86 -18.82 -6.33
N ALA A 347 -5.32 -18.02 -7.28
CA ALA A 347 -4.45 -17.30 -8.20
C ALA A 347 -5.05 -15.96 -8.65
N SER A 348 -4.16 -15.03 -8.94
CA SER A 348 -4.46 -13.78 -9.64
C SER A 348 -4.90 -14.05 -11.09
N ASN A 349 -5.58 -13.09 -11.69
CA ASN A 349 -5.81 -13.09 -13.14
C ASN A 349 -4.48 -13.06 -13.89
N GLU A 350 -3.50 -12.31 -13.41
CA GLU A 350 -2.15 -12.25 -14.00
C GLU A 350 -1.53 -13.65 -14.09
N TRP A 351 -1.56 -14.42 -13.01
CA TRP A 351 -1.01 -15.76 -13.00
C TRP A 351 -1.73 -16.68 -13.98
N ILE A 352 -3.08 -16.70 -13.97
CA ILE A 352 -3.88 -17.56 -14.86
C ILE A 352 -3.63 -17.22 -16.33
N LEU A 353 -3.68 -15.92 -16.68
CA LEU A 353 -3.49 -15.47 -18.06
C LEU A 353 -2.09 -15.85 -18.57
N ASN A 354 -1.06 -15.79 -17.72
CA ASN A 354 0.28 -16.24 -18.09
C ASN A 354 0.44 -17.77 -18.22
N GLN A 355 -0.53 -18.57 -17.78
CA GLN A 355 -0.54 -20.02 -18.05
C GLN A 355 -1.16 -20.38 -19.41
N ILE A 356 -1.99 -19.50 -19.96
CA ILE A 356 -2.71 -19.74 -21.21
C ILE A 356 -1.74 -19.57 -22.37
N ASN A 357 -1.80 -20.50 -23.32
CA ASN A 357 -1.03 -20.45 -24.55
C ASN A 357 -1.93 -20.67 -25.77
N PRO A 358 -1.43 -20.42 -27.00
CA PRO A 358 -2.25 -20.51 -28.21
C PRO A 358 -2.85 -21.89 -28.51
N ASP A 359 -2.31 -22.97 -27.92
CA ASP A 359 -2.77 -24.35 -28.13
C ASP A 359 -3.87 -24.77 -27.15
N PHE A 360 -4.24 -23.93 -26.18
CA PHE A 360 -5.32 -24.23 -25.25
C PHE A 360 -6.69 -24.31 -25.95
N SER A 361 -7.50 -25.28 -25.53
CA SER A 361 -8.92 -25.33 -25.91
C SER A 361 -9.78 -24.45 -24.99
N ALA A 362 -10.98 -24.08 -25.45
CA ALA A 362 -11.93 -23.35 -24.61
C ALA A 362 -12.25 -24.11 -23.31
N GLU A 363 -12.35 -25.44 -23.36
CA GLU A 363 -12.55 -26.25 -22.15
C GLU A 363 -11.35 -26.16 -21.21
N LYS A 364 -10.11 -26.13 -21.73
CA LYS A 364 -8.94 -25.99 -20.87
C LYS A 364 -8.88 -24.64 -20.16
N VAL A 365 -9.30 -23.57 -20.83
CA VAL A 365 -9.47 -22.25 -20.21
C VAL A 365 -10.56 -22.28 -19.13
N ARG A 366 -11.69 -22.93 -19.38
CA ARG A 366 -12.75 -23.07 -18.36
C ARG A 366 -12.27 -23.86 -17.14
N GLU A 367 -11.53 -24.94 -17.36
CA GLU A 367 -10.94 -25.76 -16.29
C GLU A 367 -10.03 -24.93 -15.38
N ILE A 368 -9.10 -24.14 -15.94
CA ILE A 368 -8.16 -23.36 -15.12
C ILE A 368 -8.88 -22.27 -14.30
N PHE A 369 -9.86 -21.58 -14.88
CA PHE A 369 -10.67 -20.59 -14.13
C PHE A 369 -11.55 -21.22 -13.05
N MET A 370 -12.09 -22.42 -13.32
CA MET A 370 -12.86 -23.16 -12.32
C MET A 370 -11.95 -23.64 -11.18
N GLU A 371 -10.78 -24.19 -11.50
CA GLU A 371 -9.83 -24.74 -10.53
C GLU A 371 -9.27 -23.66 -9.60
N TYR A 372 -8.81 -22.54 -10.17
CA TYR A 372 -8.06 -21.53 -9.43
C TYR A 372 -8.92 -20.39 -8.91
N GLN A 373 -10.07 -20.08 -9.49
CA GLN A 373 -10.90 -18.93 -9.08
C GLN A 373 -12.35 -19.31 -8.77
N GLN A 374 -12.74 -20.58 -8.94
CA GLN A 374 -14.13 -21.02 -8.79
C GLN A 374 -15.08 -20.27 -9.73
N ILE A 375 -14.60 -19.87 -10.91
CA ILE A 375 -15.38 -19.14 -11.91
C ILE A 375 -15.78 -20.10 -13.04
N PRO A 376 -17.08 -20.45 -13.15
CA PRO A 376 -17.57 -21.31 -14.21
C PRO A 376 -17.81 -20.49 -15.47
N LEU A 377 -16.72 -20.13 -16.18
CA LEU A 377 -16.80 -19.43 -17.46
C LEU A 377 -17.67 -20.21 -18.44
N LYS A 378 -18.47 -19.47 -19.22
CA LYS A 378 -19.15 -20.01 -20.40
C LYS A 378 -18.12 -20.34 -21.48
N LYS A 379 -18.51 -21.21 -22.41
CA LYS A 379 -17.63 -21.58 -23.53
C LYS A 379 -17.29 -20.37 -24.39
N GLU A 380 -18.28 -19.51 -24.66
CA GLU A 380 -18.09 -18.31 -25.47
C GLU A 380 -17.15 -17.30 -24.78
N GLU A 381 -17.21 -17.19 -23.45
CA GLU A 381 -16.29 -16.33 -22.68
C GLU A 381 -14.84 -16.85 -22.76
N ALA A 382 -14.66 -18.16 -22.65
CA ALA A 382 -13.35 -18.80 -22.80
C ALA A 382 -12.79 -18.67 -24.22
N GLU A 383 -13.63 -18.78 -25.25
CA GLU A 383 -13.24 -18.55 -26.65
C GLU A 383 -12.74 -17.12 -26.87
N VAL A 384 -13.43 -16.14 -26.29
CA VAL A 384 -13.01 -14.72 -26.35
C VAL A 384 -11.67 -14.49 -25.64
N ILE A 385 -11.41 -15.14 -24.51
CA ILE A 385 -10.09 -15.07 -23.85
C ILE A 385 -9.00 -15.60 -24.79
N LEU A 386 -9.24 -16.75 -25.43
CA LEU A 386 -8.28 -17.38 -26.35
C LEU A 386 -7.99 -16.53 -27.59
N GLU A 387 -8.92 -15.69 -28.05
CA GLU A 387 -8.68 -14.78 -29.17
C GLU A 387 -7.50 -13.84 -28.91
N SER A 388 -7.22 -13.49 -27.65
CA SER A 388 -6.08 -12.64 -27.28
C SER A 388 -4.73 -13.34 -27.39
N TYR A 389 -4.72 -14.67 -27.51
CA TYR A 389 -3.51 -15.49 -27.64
C TYR A 389 -3.24 -15.93 -29.08
N LYS A 390 -4.12 -15.58 -30.01
CA LYS A 390 -3.90 -15.88 -31.42
C LYS A 390 -2.79 -14.99 -31.97
N VAL A 391 -1.96 -15.59 -32.82
CA VAL A 391 -0.90 -14.90 -33.55
C VAL A 391 -1.52 -13.82 -34.44
N GLY A 392 -0.97 -12.61 -34.40
CA GLY A 392 -1.42 -11.48 -35.23
C GLY A 392 -1.23 -11.72 -36.72
N ALA A 393 -1.77 -10.83 -37.55
CA ALA A 393 -1.60 -10.89 -39.01
C ALA A 393 -0.13 -10.75 -39.45
N ASP A 394 0.74 -10.27 -38.56
CA ASP A 394 2.20 -10.16 -38.70
C ASP A 394 2.95 -11.46 -38.34
N GLY A 395 2.25 -12.51 -37.90
CA GLY A 395 2.86 -13.77 -37.52
C GLY A 395 3.47 -13.78 -36.11
N LEU A 396 3.23 -12.75 -35.28
CA LEU A 396 3.75 -12.65 -33.92
C LEU A 396 2.64 -12.66 -32.85
N TYR A 397 2.90 -13.34 -31.74
CA TYR A 397 2.09 -13.22 -30.51
C TYR A 397 2.72 -12.15 -29.61
N ASN A 398 1.89 -11.25 -29.07
CA ASN A 398 2.34 -10.25 -28.10
C ASN A 398 1.99 -10.70 -26.66
N PRO A 399 2.96 -11.23 -25.88
CA PRO A 399 2.71 -11.68 -24.52
C PRO A 399 2.33 -10.56 -23.54
N ALA A 400 2.52 -9.30 -23.92
CA ALA A 400 2.12 -8.15 -23.09
C ALA A 400 0.65 -7.75 -23.25
N ASN A 401 -0.08 -8.28 -24.25
CA ASN A 401 -1.45 -7.88 -24.54
C ASN A 401 -2.49 -8.84 -23.92
N LEU A 402 -2.40 -9.05 -22.61
CA LEU A 402 -3.32 -9.94 -21.89
C LEU A 402 -4.70 -9.30 -21.70
N PRO A 403 -5.82 -10.05 -21.81
CA PRO A 403 -7.18 -9.51 -21.81
C PRO A 403 -7.74 -9.13 -20.42
N PHE A 404 -6.95 -8.46 -19.58
CA PHE A 404 -7.29 -8.14 -18.19
C PHE A 404 -8.67 -7.49 -18.01
N HIS A 405 -8.94 -6.37 -18.70
CA HIS A 405 -10.21 -5.64 -18.52
C HIS A 405 -11.41 -6.39 -19.08
N GLN A 406 -11.22 -7.12 -20.17
CA GLN A 406 -12.26 -7.94 -20.77
C GLN A 406 -12.62 -9.10 -19.84
N LEU A 407 -11.60 -9.76 -19.26
CA LEU A 407 -11.78 -10.79 -18.25
C LEU A 407 -12.50 -10.23 -17.02
N ALA A 408 -12.07 -9.08 -16.48
CA ALA A 408 -12.72 -8.49 -15.31
C ALA A 408 -14.20 -8.18 -15.55
N ARG A 409 -14.57 -7.72 -16.75
CA ARG A 409 -15.97 -7.51 -17.14
C ARG A 409 -16.74 -8.82 -17.17
N MET A 410 -16.19 -9.90 -17.70
CA MET A 410 -16.81 -11.23 -17.65
C MET A 410 -16.95 -11.70 -16.20
N GLN A 411 -15.90 -11.58 -15.38
CA GLN A 411 -15.90 -11.99 -13.98
C GLN A 411 -16.94 -11.26 -13.13
N SER A 412 -17.30 -10.02 -13.48
CA SER A 412 -18.29 -9.22 -12.75
C SER A 412 -19.63 -9.92 -12.55
N VAL A 413 -20.07 -10.78 -13.48
CA VAL A 413 -21.32 -11.53 -13.34
C VAL A 413 -21.21 -12.68 -12.33
N TYR A 414 -19.98 -13.12 -12.06
CA TYR A 414 -19.64 -14.22 -11.16
C TYR A 414 -19.19 -13.74 -9.79
N THR A 415 -18.62 -12.53 -9.69
CA THR A 415 -18.08 -11.96 -8.43
C THR A 415 -18.92 -10.82 -7.87
N SER A 416 -19.78 -10.21 -8.70
CA SER A 416 -20.50 -8.96 -8.41
C SER A 416 -19.59 -7.75 -8.16
N VAL A 417 -18.29 -7.88 -8.48
CA VAL A 417 -17.32 -6.79 -8.45
C VAL A 417 -17.30 -6.11 -9.81
N GLN A 418 -17.50 -4.79 -9.83
CA GLN A 418 -17.39 -3.97 -11.03
C GLN A 418 -16.38 -2.85 -10.82
N TRP A 419 -15.91 -2.28 -11.92
CA TRP A 419 -14.82 -1.30 -11.97
C TRP A 419 -15.29 -0.08 -12.76
N ALA A 420 -14.96 1.13 -12.29
CA ALA A 420 -15.30 2.37 -12.99
C ALA A 420 -14.33 2.67 -14.15
N GLY A 421 -13.09 2.16 -14.06
CA GLY A 421 -12.04 2.41 -15.03
C GLY A 421 -10.87 1.45 -14.84
N THR A 422 -9.69 1.93 -15.24
CA THR A 422 -8.42 1.16 -15.24
C THR A 422 -7.26 2.05 -14.83
N ASN A 423 -7.54 3.19 -14.19
CA ASN A 423 -6.60 4.27 -13.94
C ASN A 423 -6.96 4.99 -12.64
N HIS A 424 -6.04 5.83 -12.18
CA HIS A 424 -6.17 6.59 -10.97
C HIS A 424 -7.41 7.49 -11.00
N SER A 425 -7.95 7.76 -9.82
CA SER A 425 -9.10 8.64 -9.60
C SER A 425 -8.74 9.76 -8.63
N ALA A 426 -9.49 10.87 -8.70
CA ALA A 426 -9.29 12.06 -7.86
C ALA A 426 -10.02 11.95 -6.51
N ASP A 427 -10.32 10.74 -6.04
CA ASP A 427 -11.02 10.55 -4.78
C ASP A 427 -10.18 11.11 -3.62
N HIS A 428 -10.84 11.77 -2.67
CA HIS A 428 -10.20 11.99 -1.38
C HIS A 428 -9.99 10.65 -0.70
N VAL A 429 -8.84 10.50 -0.06
CA VAL A 429 -8.42 9.21 0.47
C VAL A 429 -8.44 9.17 1.99
N GLU A 430 -8.52 7.96 2.54
CA GLU A 430 -8.48 7.73 3.98
C GLU A 430 -7.09 8.01 4.56
N LEU A 431 -7.09 8.64 5.73
CA LEU A 431 -5.90 8.89 6.53
C LEU A 431 -6.19 8.52 7.98
N ALA A 432 -5.34 7.68 8.56
CA ALA A 432 -5.37 7.32 9.97
C ALA A 432 -4.04 7.65 10.64
N MET A 433 -4.09 8.15 11.87
CA MET A 433 -2.90 8.38 12.68
C MET A 433 -3.03 7.84 14.11
N PHE A 434 -1.97 7.21 14.60
CA PHE A 434 -1.82 6.76 15.98
C PHE A 434 -0.53 7.32 16.59
N GLY A 435 -0.50 7.50 17.91
CA GLY A 435 0.71 7.90 18.64
C GLY A 435 0.89 9.41 18.80
N PRO A 436 2.07 9.87 19.25
CA PRO A 436 2.33 11.27 19.51
C PRO A 436 2.23 12.13 18.25
N GLY A 437 1.59 13.30 18.34
CA GLY A 437 1.31 14.19 17.22
C GLY A 437 -0.04 13.93 16.55
N SER A 438 -0.60 12.72 16.65
CA SER A 438 -1.89 12.37 16.02
C SER A 438 -3.06 13.26 16.47
N GLU A 439 -2.99 13.83 17.68
CA GLU A 439 -3.98 14.78 18.19
C GLU A 439 -4.09 16.08 17.38
N LYS A 440 -3.07 16.43 16.59
CA LYS A 440 -3.06 17.59 15.70
C LYS A 440 -3.72 17.31 14.36
N LEU A 441 -4.07 16.06 14.06
CA LEU A 441 -4.74 15.69 12.81
C LEU A 441 -6.14 16.31 12.76
N THR A 442 -6.38 17.15 11.76
CA THR A 442 -7.69 17.72 11.43
C THR A 442 -8.50 16.74 10.57
N GLY A 443 -9.81 16.95 10.45
CA GLY A 443 -10.67 16.05 9.66
C GLY A 443 -10.38 16.03 8.16
N PHE A 444 -9.62 17.00 7.66
CA PHE A 444 -9.18 17.09 6.27
C PHE A 444 -7.78 17.68 6.22
N VAL A 445 -6.92 17.13 5.35
CA VAL A 445 -5.54 17.63 5.12
C VAL A 445 -5.19 17.59 3.65
N ARG A 446 -4.16 18.34 3.25
CA ARG A 446 -3.53 18.21 1.94
C ARG A 446 -2.31 17.31 2.07
N ASN A 447 -2.09 16.43 1.11
CA ASN A 447 -0.98 15.47 1.12
C ASN A 447 0.38 16.07 1.54
N PHE A 448 0.76 17.24 1.00
CA PHE A 448 2.06 17.84 1.31
C PHE A 448 2.22 18.30 2.77
N GLU A 449 1.13 18.50 3.51
CA GLU A 449 1.16 18.91 4.91
C GLU A 449 1.75 17.81 5.81
N LEU A 450 1.66 16.54 5.40
CA LEU A 450 2.18 15.41 6.18
C LEU A 450 3.71 15.45 6.32
N HIS A 451 4.43 16.09 5.40
CA HIS A 451 5.88 16.25 5.52
C HIS A 451 6.26 17.05 6.78
N ASN A 452 5.71 18.26 6.89
CA ASN A 452 5.96 19.12 8.04
C ASN A 452 5.31 18.57 9.31
N PHE A 453 4.18 17.86 9.19
CA PHE A 453 3.58 17.13 10.30
C PHE A 453 4.56 16.12 10.92
N MET A 454 5.21 15.28 10.09
CA MET A 454 6.18 14.29 10.56
C MET A 454 7.38 14.96 11.26
N LEU A 455 7.93 16.04 10.66
CA LEU A 455 9.02 16.80 11.25
C LEU A 455 8.63 17.41 12.60
N GLU A 456 7.43 17.99 12.69
CA GLU A 456 6.91 18.56 13.93
C GLU A 456 6.68 17.50 15.00
N ALA A 457 6.13 16.35 14.64
CA ALA A 457 5.91 15.24 15.56
C ALA A 457 7.22 14.74 16.19
N CYS A 458 8.32 14.77 15.45
CA CYS A 458 9.66 14.44 15.95
C CYS A 458 10.41 15.59 16.64
N GLY A 459 9.80 16.78 16.77
CA GLY A 459 10.45 17.94 17.36
C GLY A 459 11.64 18.46 16.55
N ALA A 460 11.60 18.32 15.22
CA ALA A 460 12.64 18.81 14.33
C ALA A 460 12.75 20.36 14.38
N GLU A 461 13.94 20.88 14.11
CA GLU A 461 14.17 22.32 14.01
C GLU A 461 13.46 22.92 12.80
N ARG A 462 12.98 24.17 12.92
CA ARG A 462 12.22 24.86 11.86
C ARG A 462 12.99 24.99 10.54
N GLY A 463 14.32 24.98 10.56
CA GLY A 463 15.15 25.01 9.35
C GLY A 463 15.02 23.77 8.45
N LEU A 464 14.47 22.66 8.95
CA LEU A 464 14.21 21.45 8.18
C LEU A 464 12.83 21.45 7.49
N PHE A 465 11.96 22.40 7.80
CA PHE A 465 10.60 22.47 7.26
C PHE A 465 10.63 23.03 5.83
N VAL A 466 9.57 22.76 5.06
CA VAL A 466 9.37 23.27 3.69
C VAL A 466 8.22 24.25 3.64
#